data_AF-A0A516NXI1-F1
#
_entry.id   AF-A0A516NXI1-F1
#
_cell.length_a   1.000
_cell.length_b   1.000
_cell.length_c   1.000
_cell.angle_alpha   90.00
_cell.angle_beta   90.00
_cell.angle_gamma   90.00
#
_symmetry.space_group_name_H-M   'P 1'
#
loop_
_entity.id
_entity.type
_entity.pdbx_description
1 polymer ?
#
loop_
_entity_poly.entity_id
_entity_poly.type
_entity_poly.pdbx_seq_one_letter_code
_entity_poly.pdbx_strand_id
1 'polypeptide(L)'
;MLDVLAVPGRAWFSPRFYGLDRLPTDGPVLLVGNHTLTGGLDAPMLAHEILRRTGRLARGLAENVLIDVPGLRDVLHHLGVVRGNRHNCTTLLRQGEIVAVFPGGGREAMSGKHEKYVLNWKGRTGFAQMAIEAGAPIVPMGMIGGDDVYDVVFDGAHPVMRPVRGLVEALGLRASLTPPLIRGLGPTLLPKPERFYFSLGDPIDTSAWADASDPAEAALELQGVVRKALEEEIRFLLAQRDADRGRSLLGRVMQAANPA
;
A
#
# COMPACT_ATOMS: atom_id res chain seq x y z
N MET A 1 8.41 -8.09 19.06
CA MET A 1 9.39 -8.01 17.94
C MET A 1 9.01 -6.90 16.96
N LEU A 2 7.76 -6.85 16.47
CA LEU A 2 7.28 -5.76 15.61
C LEU A 2 7.41 -4.37 16.24
N ASP A 3 7.11 -4.21 17.54
CA ASP A 3 7.24 -2.92 18.24
C ASP A 3 8.66 -2.35 18.18
N VAL A 4 9.67 -3.19 18.45
CA VAL A 4 11.08 -2.77 18.50
C VAL A 4 11.58 -2.34 17.11
N LEU A 5 11.15 -3.03 16.06
CA LEU A 5 11.48 -2.67 14.67
C LEU A 5 10.70 -1.43 14.21
N ALA A 6 9.50 -1.19 14.74
CA ALA A 6 8.66 -0.06 14.36
C ALA A 6 9.13 1.26 14.96
N VAL A 7 9.74 1.28 16.15
CA VAL A 7 10.10 2.52 16.88
C VAL A 7 11.00 3.46 16.07
N PRO A 8 12.14 3.03 15.48
CA PRO A 8 12.99 3.92 14.69
C PRO A 8 12.26 4.47 13.46
N GLY A 9 11.49 3.62 12.77
CA GLY A 9 10.68 4.04 11.62
C GLY A 9 9.60 5.04 12.02
N ARG A 10 8.91 4.83 13.14
CA ARG A 10 7.89 5.76 13.66
C ARG A 10 8.50 7.09 14.07
N ALA A 11 9.70 7.12 14.64
CA ALA A 11 10.39 8.36 14.93
C ALA A 11 10.81 9.10 13.64
N TRP A 12 11.32 8.37 12.66
CA TRP A 12 11.81 8.93 11.40
C TRP A 12 10.68 9.46 10.51
N PHE A 13 9.64 8.66 10.28
CA PHE A 13 8.53 8.94 9.38
C PHE A 13 7.28 9.48 10.10
N SER A 14 7.26 9.53 11.44
CA SER A 14 6.19 10.15 12.26
C SER A 14 4.77 9.93 11.70
N PRO A 15 4.33 8.68 11.45
CA PRO A 15 3.13 8.39 10.67
C PRO A 15 1.87 8.98 11.31
N ARG A 16 0.94 9.46 10.48
CA ARG A 16 -0.42 9.84 10.89
C ARG A 16 -1.44 8.88 10.31
N PHE A 17 -2.45 8.56 11.11
CA PHE A 17 -3.49 7.61 10.77
C PHE A 17 -4.87 8.24 10.95
N TYR A 18 -5.72 8.09 9.95
CA TYR A 18 -7.10 8.56 9.94
C TYR A 18 -8.06 7.38 9.66
N GLY A 19 -9.23 7.38 10.29
CA GLY A 19 -10.29 6.40 10.03
C GLY A 19 -10.01 4.97 10.51
N LEU A 20 -8.97 4.73 11.32
CA LEU A 20 -8.67 3.37 11.84
C LEU A 20 -9.82 2.78 12.68
N ASP A 21 -10.65 3.63 13.27
CA ASP A 21 -11.86 3.29 14.01
C ASP A 21 -12.99 2.73 13.12
N ARG A 22 -12.93 2.94 11.79
CA ARG A 22 -13.89 2.41 10.82
C ARG A 22 -13.64 0.95 10.44
N LEU A 23 -12.48 0.42 10.79
CA LEU A 23 -12.10 -0.95 10.43
C LEU A 23 -12.97 -1.95 11.20
N PRO A 24 -13.67 -2.88 10.52
CA PRO A 24 -14.44 -3.91 11.21
C PRO A 24 -13.58 -4.69 12.21
N THR A 25 -14.11 -4.90 13.42
CA THR A 25 -13.36 -5.53 14.51
C THR A 25 -13.39 -7.06 14.46
N ASP A 26 -14.34 -7.63 13.73
CA ASP A 26 -14.50 -9.05 13.48
C ASP A 26 -14.76 -9.32 11.97
N GLY A 27 -14.81 -10.60 11.60
CA GLY A 27 -15.12 -11.04 10.24
C GLY A 27 -14.06 -10.70 9.18
N PRO A 28 -14.21 -11.19 7.95
CA PRO A 28 -13.28 -10.88 6.86
C PRO A 28 -13.23 -9.39 6.56
N VAL A 29 -12.05 -8.87 6.21
CA VAL A 29 -11.91 -7.52 5.66
C VAL A 29 -10.91 -7.53 4.52
N LEU A 30 -11.28 -6.91 3.39
CA LEU A 30 -10.34 -6.68 2.29
C LEU A 30 -9.95 -5.19 2.26
N LEU A 31 -8.73 -4.88 2.70
CA LEU A 31 -8.12 -3.57 2.53
C LEU A 31 -7.65 -3.41 1.08
N VAL A 32 -8.14 -2.38 0.39
CA VAL A 32 -7.75 -2.09 -1.00
C VAL A 32 -7.09 -0.72 -1.05
N GLY A 33 -5.79 -0.70 -1.33
CA GLY A 33 -5.01 0.54 -1.29
C GLY A 33 -4.18 0.82 -2.54
N ASN A 34 -3.61 2.02 -2.58
CA ASN A 34 -2.62 2.41 -3.58
C ASN A 34 -1.24 1.90 -3.18
N HIS A 35 -0.42 1.52 -4.15
CA HIS A 35 0.95 1.09 -3.87
C HIS A 35 1.93 2.25 -4.00
N THR A 36 2.77 2.47 -2.98
CA THR A 36 3.85 3.47 -3.03
C THR A 36 5.18 2.81 -3.44
N LEU A 37 6.16 3.63 -3.84
CA LEU A 37 7.56 3.25 -4.07
C LEU A 37 8.19 2.56 -2.85
N THR A 38 7.68 2.86 -1.65
CA THR A 38 8.21 2.37 -0.39
C THR A 38 7.25 1.42 0.31
N GLY A 39 6.49 0.60 -0.44
CA GLY A 39 5.57 -0.41 0.11
C GLY A 39 6.18 -1.29 1.21
N GLY A 40 7.49 -1.55 1.16
CA GLY A 40 8.21 -2.29 2.20
C GLY A 40 8.53 -1.50 3.48
N LEU A 41 8.29 -0.19 3.50
CA LEU A 41 8.48 0.69 4.67
C LEU A 41 7.15 1.15 5.25
N ASP A 42 6.20 1.60 4.42
CA ASP A 42 4.95 2.19 4.89
C ASP A 42 3.87 1.15 5.22
N ALA A 43 3.70 0.09 4.42
CA ALA A 43 2.71 -0.95 4.67
C ALA A 43 2.95 -1.69 6.00
N PRO A 44 4.20 -2.05 6.39
CA PRO A 44 4.45 -2.63 7.71
C PRO A 44 4.10 -1.69 8.87
N MET A 45 4.25 -0.36 8.70
CA MET A 45 3.89 0.61 9.73
C MET A 45 2.37 0.69 9.92
N LEU A 46 1.60 0.63 8.83
CA LEU A 46 0.16 0.53 8.90
C LEU A 46 -0.30 -0.80 9.50
N ALA A 47 0.25 -1.93 9.04
CA ALA A 47 -0.06 -3.25 9.58
C ALA A 47 0.22 -3.34 11.08
N HIS A 48 1.33 -2.72 11.54
CA HIS A 48 1.66 -2.63 12.95
C HIS A 48 0.64 -1.81 13.74
N GLU A 49 0.21 -0.65 13.23
CA GLU A 49 -0.80 0.18 13.92
C GLU A 49 -2.18 -0.50 13.94
N ILE A 50 -2.56 -1.21 12.88
CA ILE A 50 -3.78 -2.04 12.84
C ILE A 50 -3.69 -3.11 13.94
N LEU A 51 -2.61 -3.89 13.98
CA LEU A 51 -2.38 -4.93 14.99
C LEU A 51 -2.47 -4.36 16.41
N ARG A 52 -1.85 -3.19 16.65
CA ARG A 52 -1.85 -2.54 17.97
C ARG A 52 -3.25 -2.11 18.41
N ARG A 53 -4.12 -1.72 17.49
CA ARG A 53 -5.48 -1.22 17.80
C ARG A 53 -6.54 -2.30 17.85
N THR A 54 -6.46 -3.28 16.96
CA THR A 54 -7.51 -4.28 16.77
C THR A 54 -7.11 -5.66 17.28
N GLY A 55 -5.82 -5.90 17.55
CA GLY A 55 -5.29 -7.23 17.84
C GLY A 55 -5.22 -8.14 16.61
N ARG A 56 -5.57 -7.65 15.41
CA ARG A 56 -5.63 -8.42 14.17
C ARG A 56 -4.48 -8.03 13.25
N LEU A 57 -3.79 -9.02 12.69
CA LEU A 57 -2.70 -8.78 11.75
C LEU A 57 -3.25 -8.60 10.33
N ALA A 58 -2.95 -7.48 9.68
CA ALA A 58 -3.26 -7.29 8.27
C ALA A 58 -2.30 -8.13 7.39
N ARG A 59 -2.85 -9.07 6.62
CA ARG A 59 -2.11 -10.01 5.78
C ARG A 59 -1.86 -9.40 4.40
N GLY A 60 -0.59 -9.12 4.07
CA GLY A 60 -0.22 -8.64 2.74
C GLY A 60 -0.13 -9.77 1.71
N LEU A 61 -0.35 -9.45 0.43
CA LEU A 61 -0.12 -10.37 -0.69
C LEU A 61 1.09 -9.90 -1.51
N ALA A 62 2.17 -10.69 -1.54
CA ALA A 62 3.40 -10.38 -2.26
C ALA A 62 3.49 -11.09 -3.63
N GLU A 63 4.11 -10.41 -4.59
CA GLU A 63 4.49 -10.99 -5.88
C GLU A 63 5.41 -12.21 -5.70
N ASN A 64 5.24 -13.21 -6.58
CA ASN A 64 5.98 -14.48 -6.50
C ASN A 64 7.50 -14.29 -6.40
N VAL A 65 8.05 -13.34 -7.17
CA VAL A 65 9.49 -13.09 -7.19
C VAL A 65 10.05 -12.69 -5.83
N LEU A 66 9.30 -11.93 -5.02
CA LEU A 66 9.75 -11.51 -3.70
C LEU A 66 9.76 -12.70 -2.72
N ILE A 67 8.78 -13.59 -2.87
CA ILE A 67 8.69 -14.82 -2.08
C ILE A 67 9.78 -15.83 -2.48
N ASP A 68 10.28 -15.79 -3.71
CA ASP A 68 11.30 -16.74 -4.17
C ASP A 68 12.74 -16.31 -3.85
N VAL A 69 12.94 -15.08 -3.33
CA VAL A 69 14.25 -14.60 -2.84
C VAL A 69 14.57 -15.21 -1.47
N PRO A 70 15.72 -15.91 -1.31
CA PRO A 70 16.15 -16.48 -0.04
C PRO A 70 16.25 -15.44 1.09
N GLY A 71 15.80 -15.79 2.30
CA GLY A 71 15.78 -14.90 3.47
C GLY A 71 14.69 -13.83 3.45
N LEU A 72 14.36 -13.27 2.28
CA LEU A 72 13.28 -12.28 2.15
C LEU A 72 11.91 -12.93 2.42
N ARG A 73 11.70 -14.17 1.96
CA ARG A 73 10.48 -14.95 2.26
C ARG A 73 10.18 -15.00 3.75
N ASP A 74 11.19 -15.35 4.55
CA ASP A 74 10.99 -15.57 5.99
C ASP A 74 10.65 -14.27 6.69
N VAL A 75 11.28 -13.16 6.28
CA VAL A 75 10.94 -11.81 6.75
C VAL A 75 9.50 -11.45 6.37
N LEU A 76 9.11 -11.65 5.11
CA LEU A 76 7.74 -11.37 4.64
C LEU A 76 6.70 -12.18 5.40
N HIS A 77 6.93 -13.48 5.59
CA HIS A 77 6.05 -14.35 6.35
C HIS A 77 5.94 -13.92 7.82
N HIS A 78 7.03 -13.48 8.45
CA HIS A 78 7.01 -12.92 9.81
C HIS A 78 6.19 -11.62 9.90
N LEU A 79 6.13 -10.84 8.82
CA LEU A 79 5.27 -9.67 8.70
C LEU A 79 3.82 -10.00 8.32
N GLY A 80 3.46 -11.28 8.21
CA GLY A 80 2.13 -11.73 7.82
C GLY A 80 1.86 -11.64 6.31
N VAL A 81 2.89 -11.43 5.50
CA VAL A 81 2.77 -11.37 4.04
C VAL A 81 2.86 -12.78 3.47
N VAL A 82 1.93 -13.14 2.60
CA VAL A 82 1.89 -14.46 1.92
C VAL A 82 1.99 -14.29 0.41
N ARG A 83 2.18 -15.41 -0.30
CA ARG A 83 2.20 -15.41 -1.77
C ARG A 83 0.87 -14.87 -2.32
N GLY A 84 0.95 -13.88 -3.21
CA GLY A 84 -0.19 -13.23 -3.83
C GLY A 84 -0.81 -14.09 -4.92
N ASN A 85 -1.87 -14.81 -4.55
CA ASN A 85 -2.71 -15.53 -5.49
C ASN A 85 -4.16 -15.56 -4.96
N ARG A 86 -5.10 -15.88 -5.84
CA ARG A 86 -6.53 -15.90 -5.48
C ARG A 86 -6.82 -16.89 -4.35
N HIS A 87 -6.21 -18.07 -4.38
CA HIS A 87 -6.40 -19.12 -3.38
C HIS A 87 -6.04 -18.66 -1.97
N ASN A 88 -4.88 -18.04 -1.78
CA ASN A 88 -4.45 -17.52 -0.48
C ASN A 88 -5.34 -16.39 0.00
N CYS A 89 -5.69 -15.46 -0.90
CA CYS A 89 -6.58 -14.35 -0.58
C CYS A 89 -7.95 -14.86 -0.09
N THR A 90 -8.61 -15.72 -0.86
CA THR A 90 -9.94 -16.24 -0.49
C THR A 90 -9.87 -17.15 0.74
N THR A 91 -8.78 -17.90 0.94
CA THR A 91 -8.59 -18.72 2.15
C THR A 91 -8.49 -17.84 3.39
N LEU A 92 -7.68 -16.78 3.36
CA LEU A 92 -7.53 -15.84 4.48
C LEU A 92 -8.86 -15.12 4.78
N LEU A 93 -9.55 -14.62 3.75
CA LEU A 93 -10.86 -14.00 3.94
C LEU A 93 -11.85 -14.98 4.56
N ARG A 94 -11.93 -16.23 4.07
CA ARG A 94 -12.81 -17.26 4.68
C ARG A 94 -12.46 -17.60 6.13
N GLN A 95 -11.23 -17.35 6.55
CA GLN A 95 -10.78 -17.49 7.95
C GLN A 95 -11.11 -16.27 8.81
N GLY A 96 -11.75 -15.23 8.25
CA GLY A 96 -12.07 -13.99 8.97
C GLY A 96 -10.86 -13.07 9.15
N GLU A 97 -9.82 -13.23 8.34
CA GLU A 97 -8.61 -12.41 8.42
C GLU A 97 -8.79 -11.05 7.73
N ILE A 98 -7.92 -10.09 8.08
CA ILE A 98 -7.75 -8.84 7.34
C ILE A 98 -6.74 -9.11 6.23
N VAL A 99 -7.10 -8.88 4.98
CA VAL A 99 -6.21 -9.05 3.82
C VAL A 99 -5.99 -7.70 3.15
N ALA A 100 -4.75 -7.36 2.83
CA ALA A 100 -4.39 -6.13 2.14
C ALA A 100 -3.92 -6.42 0.72
N VAL A 101 -4.51 -5.70 -0.25
CA VAL A 101 -4.20 -5.82 -1.67
C VAL A 101 -4.02 -4.45 -2.33
N PHE A 102 -3.17 -4.44 -3.35
CA PHE A 102 -2.84 -3.25 -4.13
C PHE A 102 -3.15 -3.53 -5.62
N PRO A 103 -4.34 -3.15 -6.14
CA PRO A 103 -4.77 -3.59 -7.47
C PRO A 103 -3.84 -3.15 -8.62
N GLY A 104 -3.15 -2.01 -8.50
CA GLY A 104 -2.13 -1.60 -9.47
C GLY A 104 -0.85 -2.44 -9.42
N GLY A 105 -0.60 -3.11 -8.30
CA GLY A 105 0.52 -4.02 -8.08
C GLY A 105 1.87 -3.36 -8.31
N GLY A 106 2.82 -4.14 -8.82
CA GLY A 106 4.19 -3.67 -9.03
C GLY A 106 4.34 -2.47 -9.98
N ARG A 107 3.35 -2.14 -10.82
CA ARG A 107 3.45 -0.95 -11.69
C ARG A 107 3.24 0.35 -10.91
N GLU A 108 2.30 0.36 -9.97
CA GLU A 108 2.14 1.48 -9.03
C GLU A 108 3.35 1.55 -8.09
N ALA A 109 3.86 0.39 -7.63
CA ALA A 109 5.06 0.32 -6.81
C ALA A 109 6.33 0.83 -7.49
N MET A 110 6.34 0.93 -8.83
CA MET A 110 7.43 1.45 -9.64
C MET A 110 6.99 2.73 -10.38
N SER A 111 6.20 3.56 -9.71
CA SER A 111 5.71 4.83 -10.25
C SER A 111 6.85 5.75 -10.66
N GLY A 112 6.74 6.37 -11.82
CA GLY A 112 7.66 7.40 -12.27
C GLY A 112 7.48 8.72 -11.52
N LYS A 113 8.36 9.68 -11.81
CA LYS A 113 8.41 11.01 -11.16
C LYS A 113 7.06 11.74 -11.13
N HIS A 114 6.25 11.58 -12.18
CA HIS A 114 4.96 12.26 -12.37
C HIS A 114 3.75 11.34 -12.15
N GLU A 115 3.94 10.16 -11.57
CA GLU A 115 2.90 9.16 -11.37
C GLU A 115 2.60 8.91 -9.88
N LYS A 116 3.13 9.76 -8.98
CA LYS A 116 2.92 9.64 -7.53
C LYS A 116 1.43 9.62 -7.19
N TYR A 117 1.02 8.61 -6.44
CA TYR A 117 -0.36 8.42 -5.96
C TYR A 117 -1.43 8.34 -7.08
N VAL A 118 -1.04 7.97 -8.32
CA VAL A 118 -1.98 7.74 -9.43
C VAL A 118 -2.35 6.25 -9.50
N LEU A 119 -3.65 5.96 -9.41
CA LEU A 119 -4.15 4.58 -9.49
C LEU A 119 -4.11 4.03 -10.93
N ASN A 120 -3.38 2.94 -11.14
CA ASN A 120 -3.20 2.27 -12.42
C ASN A 120 -3.62 0.78 -12.37
N TRP A 121 -4.93 0.55 -12.31
CA TRP A 121 -5.48 -0.78 -12.11
C TRP A 121 -5.67 -1.58 -13.40
N LYS A 122 -5.64 -0.93 -14.58
CA LYS A 122 -5.78 -1.56 -15.91
C LYS A 122 -6.96 -2.53 -16.03
N GLY A 123 -8.10 -2.18 -15.44
CA GLY A 123 -9.31 -3.03 -15.46
C GLY A 123 -9.22 -4.30 -14.63
N ARG A 124 -8.23 -4.44 -13.73
CA ARG A 124 -8.16 -5.58 -12.81
C ARG A 124 -9.31 -5.51 -11.80
N THR A 125 -10.14 -6.54 -11.79
CA THR A 125 -11.30 -6.69 -10.91
C THR A 125 -11.20 -7.88 -9.95
N GLY A 126 -10.07 -8.62 -9.99
CA GLY A 126 -9.91 -9.86 -9.23
C GLY A 126 -10.11 -9.68 -7.71
N PHE A 127 -9.71 -8.53 -7.15
CA PHE A 127 -9.95 -8.23 -5.73
C PHE A 127 -11.45 -8.10 -5.40
N ALA A 128 -12.22 -7.46 -6.29
CA ALA A 128 -13.66 -7.26 -6.14
C ALA A 128 -14.39 -8.62 -6.20
N GLN A 129 -14.01 -9.49 -7.14
CA GLN A 129 -14.53 -10.86 -7.22
C GLN A 129 -14.29 -11.63 -5.92
N MET A 130 -13.06 -11.60 -5.39
CA MET A 130 -12.72 -12.31 -4.16
C MET A 130 -13.44 -11.76 -2.93
N ALA A 131 -13.69 -10.44 -2.88
CA ALA A 131 -14.45 -9.82 -1.81
C ALA A 131 -15.92 -10.27 -1.83
N ILE A 132 -16.56 -10.22 -3.01
CA ILE A 132 -17.94 -10.68 -3.20
C ILE A 132 -18.07 -12.16 -2.84
N GLU A 133 -17.20 -13.03 -3.38
CA GLU A 133 -17.21 -14.48 -3.10
C GLU A 133 -17.01 -14.82 -1.62
N ALA A 134 -16.30 -13.97 -0.88
CA ALA A 134 -16.04 -14.17 0.54
C ALA A 134 -17.05 -13.47 1.45
N GLY A 135 -17.98 -12.66 0.90
CA GLY A 135 -18.85 -11.78 1.68
C GLY A 135 -18.05 -10.78 2.52
N ALA A 136 -16.87 -10.36 2.03
CA ALA A 136 -15.94 -9.52 2.76
C ALA A 136 -16.16 -8.04 2.41
N PRO A 137 -16.44 -7.15 3.39
CA PRO A 137 -16.45 -5.72 3.13
C PRO A 137 -15.08 -5.26 2.63
N ILE A 138 -15.10 -4.32 1.69
CA ILE A 138 -13.91 -3.67 1.18
C ILE A 138 -13.68 -2.36 1.92
N VAL A 139 -12.50 -2.16 2.48
CA VAL A 139 -12.11 -0.89 3.12
C VAL A 139 -11.06 -0.20 2.24
N PRO A 140 -11.38 0.96 1.64
CA PRO A 140 -10.40 1.75 0.90
C PRO A 140 -9.27 2.21 1.83
N MET A 141 -8.02 2.01 1.40
CA MET A 141 -6.83 2.28 2.20
C MET A 141 -5.89 3.24 1.45
N GLY A 142 -6.02 4.54 1.74
CA GLY A 142 -5.14 5.58 1.20
C GLY A 142 -3.77 5.59 1.89
N MET A 143 -2.70 5.66 1.13
CA MET A 143 -1.31 5.71 1.61
C MET A 143 -0.53 6.79 0.86
N ILE A 144 -0.03 7.81 1.56
CA ILE A 144 0.86 8.82 0.97
C ILE A 144 2.08 9.11 1.85
N GLY A 145 3.05 9.82 1.28
CA GLY A 145 4.31 10.16 1.92
C GLY A 145 5.43 9.17 1.59
N GLY A 146 5.09 7.91 1.28
CA GLY A 146 6.04 6.90 0.81
C GLY A 146 6.81 7.34 -0.42
N ASP A 147 6.11 7.91 -1.42
CA ASP A 147 6.77 8.44 -2.62
C ASP A 147 7.50 9.76 -2.35
N ASP A 148 7.25 10.42 -1.21
CA ASP A 148 7.84 11.72 -0.88
C ASP A 148 9.23 11.57 -0.25
N VAL A 149 9.58 10.40 0.31
CA VAL A 149 10.88 10.15 0.93
C VAL A 149 12.02 10.00 -0.08
N TYR A 150 11.68 9.84 -1.35
CA TYR A 150 12.62 9.73 -2.47
C TYR A 150 12.28 10.68 -3.63
N ASP A 151 13.33 11.15 -4.30
CA ASP A 151 13.25 11.84 -5.58
C ASP A 151 13.62 10.84 -6.68
N VAL A 152 12.74 10.67 -7.67
CA VAL A 152 13.03 9.88 -8.86
C VAL A 152 13.96 10.69 -9.77
N VAL A 153 15.17 10.17 -9.98
CA VAL A 153 16.20 10.72 -10.86
C VAL A 153 15.95 10.28 -12.30
N PHE A 154 15.73 8.97 -12.51
CA PHE A 154 15.35 8.40 -13.79
C PHE A 154 14.22 7.39 -13.61
N ASP A 155 13.16 7.52 -14.41
CA ASP A 155 12.11 6.52 -14.46
C ASP A 155 12.65 5.17 -14.98
N GLY A 156 12.03 4.06 -14.61
CA GLY A 156 12.45 2.73 -15.07
C GLY A 156 12.45 2.55 -16.60
N ALA A 157 11.65 3.34 -17.32
CA ALA A 157 11.61 3.35 -18.78
C ALA A 157 12.76 4.13 -19.43
N HIS A 158 13.46 5.00 -18.68
CA HIS A 158 14.50 5.88 -19.21
C HIS A 158 15.63 5.09 -19.90
N PRO A 159 16.24 5.58 -21.00
CA PRO A 159 17.28 4.86 -21.72
C PRO A 159 18.50 4.48 -20.86
N VAL A 160 18.85 5.30 -19.86
CA VAL A 160 19.93 5.00 -18.89
C VAL A 160 19.63 3.72 -18.09
N MET A 161 18.35 3.38 -17.88
CA MET A 161 17.93 2.19 -17.13
C MET A 161 17.94 0.91 -17.96
N ARG A 162 18.38 0.94 -19.24
CA ARG A 162 18.45 -0.24 -20.13
C ARG A 162 19.17 -1.44 -19.51
N PRO A 163 20.34 -1.30 -18.86
CA PRO A 163 21.03 -2.44 -18.26
C PRO A 163 20.21 -3.07 -17.11
N VAL A 164 19.62 -2.24 -16.26
CA VAL A 164 18.77 -2.70 -15.14
C VAL A 164 17.53 -3.41 -15.67
N ARG A 165 16.89 -2.84 -16.70
CA ARG A 165 15.74 -3.46 -17.36
C ARG A 165 16.08 -4.84 -17.95
N GLY A 166 17.23 -4.97 -18.61
CA GLY A 166 17.70 -6.25 -19.12
C GLY A 166 17.89 -7.30 -18.02
N LEU A 167 18.40 -6.90 -16.84
CA LEU A 167 18.49 -7.79 -15.68
C LEU A 167 17.10 -8.18 -15.14
N VAL A 168 16.18 -7.22 -15.02
CA VAL A 168 14.80 -7.47 -14.59
C VAL A 168 14.11 -8.47 -15.51
N GLU A 169 14.25 -8.31 -16.83
CA GLU A 169 13.71 -9.25 -17.83
C GLU A 169 14.38 -10.62 -17.76
N ALA A 170 15.70 -10.68 -17.53
CA ALA A 170 16.43 -11.94 -17.35
C ALA A 170 15.97 -12.72 -16.10
N LEU A 171 15.44 -12.03 -15.09
CA LEU A 171 14.80 -12.64 -13.91
C LEU A 171 13.34 -13.05 -14.16
N GLY A 172 12.85 -12.98 -15.41
CA GLY A 172 11.48 -13.34 -15.79
C GLY A 172 10.43 -12.29 -15.43
N LEU A 173 10.84 -11.08 -15.04
CA LEU A 173 9.94 -9.98 -14.70
C LEU A 173 9.61 -9.13 -15.92
N ARG A 174 8.44 -8.48 -15.89
CA ARG A 174 8.05 -7.54 -16.95
C ARG A 174 8.94 -6.30 -16.88
N ALA A 175 9.38 -5.79 -18.04
CA ALA A 175 10.11 -4.52 -18.13
C ALA A 175 9.44 -3.35 -17.39
N SER A 176 8.12 -3.32 -17.34
CA SER A 176 7.34 -2.31 -16.60
C SER A 176 7.52 -2.34 -15.07
N LEU A 177 8.19 -3.36 -14.54
CA LEU A 177 8.60 -3.49 -13.14
C LEU A 177 10.05 -3.05 -12.90
N THR A 178 10.70 -2.44 -13.89
CA THR A 178 12.05 -1.88 -13.73
C THR A 178 11.98 -0.77 -12.68
N PRO A 179 12.72 -0.88 -11.56
CA PRO A 179 12.69 0.14 -10.53
C PRO A 179 13.28 1.46 -11.05
N PRO A 180 12.68 2.61 -10.67
CA PRO A 180 13.29 3.90 -10.97
C PRO A 180 14.60 4.07 -10.23
N LEU A 181 15.51 4.87 -10.79
CA LEU A 181 16.66 5.36 -10.03
C LEU A 181 16.18 6.46 -9.09
N ILE A 182 16.42 6.27 -7.79
CA ILE A 182 15.96 7.16 -6.74
C ILE A 182 17.12 7.71 -5.91
N ARG A 183 16.89 8.86 -5.26
CA ARG A 183 17.75 9.39 -4.20
C ARG A 183 16.91 9.96 -3.06
N GLY A 184 17.36 9.86 -1.83
CA GLY A 184 16.70 10.42 -0.65
C GLY A 184 17.50 11.60 -0.11
N LEU A 185 18.20 11.41 1.02
CA LEU A 185 19.06 12.45 1.61
C LEU A 185 20.30 12.68 0.75
N GLY A 186 20.38 13.86 0.13
CA GLY A 186 21.47 14.22 -0.78
C GLY A 186 21.55 13.25 -1.98
N PRO A 187 22.72 12.66 -2.26
CA PRO A 187 22.90 11.64 -3.30
C PRO A 187 22.66 10.19 -2.83
N THR A 188 22.25 9.99 -1.57
CA THR A 188 22.17 8.64 -0.96
C THR A 188 20.82 7.97 -1.22
N LEU A 189 20.75 6.65 -0.95
CA LEU A 189 19.49 5.90 -0.88
C LEU A 189 18.84 5.96 0.52
N LEU A 190 19.32 6.80 1.43
CA LEU A 190 18.68 6.96 2.74
C LEU A 190 17.39 7.77 2.60
N PRO A 191 16.22 7.27 3.05
CA PRO A 191 14.96 7.95 2.88
C PRO A 191 14.94 9.29 3.62
N LYS A 192 14.40 10.33 3.00
CA LYS A 192 14.19 11.62 3.66
C LYS A 192 13.25 11.43 4.87
N PRO A 193 13.41 12.20 5.95
CA PRO A 193 12.55 12.11 7.15
C PRO A 193 11.20 12.82 6.93
N GLU A 194 10.52 12.45 5.85
CA GLU A 194 9.18 12.92 5.50
C GLU A 194 8.12 12.08 6.20
N ARG A 195 6.97 12.70 6.48
CA ARG A 195 5.87 12.04 7.18
C ARG A 195 5.09 11.09 6.28
N PHE A 196 4.70 9.93 6.80
CA PHE A 196 3.70 9.04 6.19
C PHE A 196 2.29 9.37 6.67
N TYR A 197 1.32 9.23 5.78
CA TYR A 197 -0.10 9.44 6.09
C TYR A 197 -0.93 8.30 5.55
N PHE A 198 -1.84 7.82 6.39
CA PHE A 198 -2.72 6.69 6.10
C PHE A 198 -4.15 7.07 6.39
N SER A 199 -5.09 6.68 5.53
CA SER A 199 -6.52 6.86 5.75
C SER A 199 -7.26 5.58 5.41
N LEU A 200 -8.17 5.16 6.29
CA LEU A 200 -9.15 4.12 6.00
C LEU A 200 -10.52 4.77 5.74
N GLY A 201 -11.08 4.49 4.56
CA GLY A 201 -12.43 4.89 4.19
C GLY A 201 -13.51 4.08 4.90
N ASP A 202 -14.76 4.41 4.63
CA ASP A 202 -15.90 3.64 5.14
C ASP A 202 -15.94 2.24 4.49
N PRO A 203 -16.28 1.17 5.24
CA PRO A 203 -16.44 -0.16 4.67
C PRO A 203 -17.54 -0.20 3.61
N ILE A 204 -17.20 -0.72 2.43
CA ILE A 204 -18.11 -0.94 1.32
C ILE A 204 -18.64 -2.37 1.46
N ASP A 205 -19.93 -2.49 1.78
CA ASP A 205 -20.62 -3.78 1.84
C ASP A 205 -20.77 -4.40 0.45
N THR A 206 -20.28 -5.63 0.27
CA THR A 206 -20.33 -6.34 -1.01
C THR A 206 -21.66 -7.04 -1.28
N SER A 207 -22.59 -7.07 -0.31
CA SER A 207 -23.87 -7.79 -0.41
C SER A 207 -24.71 -7.37 -1.62
N ALA A 208 -24.63 -6.09 -2.03
CA ALA A 208 -25.34 -5.57 -3.19
C ALA A 208 -24.93 -6.24 -4.52
N TRP A 209 -23.77 -6.88 -4.58
CA TRP A 209 -23.23 -7.57 -5.77
C TRP A 209 -23.27 -9.09 -5.68
N ALA A 210 -23.75 -9.66 -4.56
CA ALA A 210 -23.68 -11.11 -4.31
C ALA A 210 -24.54 -11.93 -5.27
N ASP A 211 -25.74 -11.44 -5.61
CA ASP A 211 -26.72 -12.13 -6.45
C ASP A 211 -26.76 -11.59 -7.90
N ALA A 212 -25.71 -10.91 -8.33
CA ALA A 212 -25.65 -10.35 -9.68
C ALA A 212 -25.66 -11.44 -10.76
N SER A 213 -26.45 -11.25 -11.81
CA SER A 213 -26.56 -12.20 -12.92
C SER A 213 -25.28 -12.33 -13.74
N ASP A 214 -24.47 -11.26 -13.79
CA ASP A 214 -23.14 -11.26 -14.40
C ASP A 214 -22.07 -10.91 -13.35
N PRO A 215 -21.32 -11.91 -12.84
CA PRO A 215 -20.26 -11.68 -11.85
C PRO A 215 -19.11 -10.80 -12.36
N ALA A 216 -18.85 -10.77 -13.67
CA ALA A 216 -17.79 -9.95 -14.23
C ALA A 216 -18.19 -8.47 -14.26
N GLU A 217 -19.44 -8.19 -14.63
CA GLU A 217 -20.02 -6.84 -14.59
C GLU A 217 -20.08 -6.32 -13.15
N ALA A 218 -20.58 -7.14 -12.22
CA ALA A 218 -20.66 -6.80 -10.80
C ALA A 218 -19.29 -6.46 -10.21
N ALA A 219 -18.27 -7.26 -10.53
CA ALA A 219 -16.91 -7.00 -10.05
C ALA A 219 -16.30 -5.74 -10.69
N LEU A 220 -16.67 -5.38 -11.92
CA LEU A 220 -16.24 -4.16 -12.57
C LEU A 220 -16.91 -2.93 -11.95
N GLU A 221 -18.20 -3.00 -11.66
CA GLU A 221 -18.93 -1.93 -10.97
C GLU A 221 -18.36 -1.70 -9.57
N LEU A 222 -18.23 -2.76 -8.76
CA LEU A 222 -17.63 -2.67 -7.43
C LEU A 222 -16.20 -2.13 -7.50
N GLN A 223 -15.41 -2.53 -8.50
CA GLN A 223 -14.09 -1.96 -8.71
C GLN A 223 -14.14 -0.44 -8.93
N GLY A 224 -15.10 0.05 -9.71
CA GLY A 224 -15.30 1.49 -9.94
C GLY A 224 -15.65 2.24 -8.66
N VAL A 225 -16.55 1.68 -7.84
CA VAL A 225 -16.94 2.24 -6.52
C VAL A 225 -15.72 2.34 -5.60
N VAL A 226 -14.97 1.25 -5.45
CA VAL A 226 -13.78 1.20 -4.59
C VAL A 226 -12.70 2.16 -5.10
N ARG A 227 -12.50 2.25 -6.43
CA ARG A 227 -11.54 3.17 -7.04
C ARG A 227 -11.86 4.61 -6.67
N LYS A 228 -13.12 5.03 -6.83
CA LYS A 228 -13.58 6.39 -6.50
C LYS A 228 -13.38 6.69 -5.02
N ALA A 229 -13.78 5.76 -4.13
CA ALA A 229 -13.60 5.94 -2.70
C ALA A 229 -12.11 6.07 -2.31
N LEU A 230 -11.24 5.24 -2.90
CA LEU A 230 -9.79 5.35 -2.66
C LEU A 230 -9.19 6.67 -3.20
N GLU A 231 -9.64 7.16 -4.36
CA GLU A 231 -9.23 8.46 -4.89
C GLU A 231 -9.65 9.61 -3.96
N GLU A 232 -10.80 9.50 -3.30
CA GLU A 232 -11.26 10.46 -2.28
C GLU A 232 -10.38 10.42 -1.03
N GLU A 233 -10.02 9.23 -0.53
CA GLU A 233 -9.09 9.08 0.59
C GLU A 233 -7.70 9.64 0.27
N ILE A 234 -7.16 9.38 -0.93
CA ILE A 234 -5.88 9.96 -1.37
C ILE A 234 -5.97 11.49 -1.43
N ARG A 235 -7.07 12.05 -1.96
CA ARG A 235 -7.27 13.50 -2.02
C ARG A 235 -7.33 14.12 -0.63
N PHE A 236 -8.04 13.48 0.30
CA PHE A 236 -8.09 13.90 1.70
C PHE A 236 -6.68 13.92 2.32
N LEU A 237 -5.92 12.83 2.14
CA LEU A 237 -4.57 12.74 2.67
C LEU A 237 -3.63 13.80 2.09
N LEU A 238 -3.71 14.08 0.79
CA LEU A 238 -2.90 15.14 0.15
C LEU A 238 -3.21 16.50 0.79
N ALA A 239 -4.48 16.81 1.04
CA ALA A 239 -4.86 18.03 1.76
C ALA A 239 -4.31 18.07 3.19
N GLN A 240 -4.35 16.94 3.92
CA GLN A 240 -3.75 16.85 5.26
C GLN A 240 -2.25 17.09 5.24
N ARG A 241 -1.53 16.48 4.28
CA ARG A 241 -0.08 16.64 4.12
C ARG A 241 0.30 18.07 3.79
N ASP A 242 -0.45 18.72 2.90
CA ASP A 242 -0.13 20.07 2.44
C ASP A 242 -0.39 21.12 3.53
N ALA A 243 -1.32 20.85 4.46
CA ALA A 243 -1.54 21.65 5.67
C ALA A 243 -0.54 21.36 6.81
N ASP A 244 0.20 20.25 6.75
CA ASP A 244 1.05 19.79 7.84
C ASP A 244 2.43 20.47 7.86
N ARG A 245 2.53 21.54 8.66
CA ARG A 245 3.81 22.23 8.92
C ARG A 245 4.87 21.33 9.59
N GLY A 246 4.48 20.19 10.18
CA GLY A 246 5.36 19.20 10.80
C GLY A 246 5.68 18.00 9.89
N ARG A 247 5.44 18.12 8.58
CA ARG A 247 5.71 17.08 7.60
C ARG A 247 7.19 16.69 7.55
N SER A 248 8.10 17.67 7.52
CA SER A 248 9.55 17.45 7.50
C SER A 248 10.12 17.41 8.93
N LEU A 249 11.31 16.84 9.08
CA LEU A 249 12.01 16.84 10.38
C LEU A 249 12.21 18.26 10.92
N LEU A 250 12.64 19.20 10.09
CA LEU A 250 12.82 20.60 10.49
C LEU A 250 11.50 21.23 10.95
N GLY A 251 10.41 20.97 10.22
CA GLY A 251 9.09 21.44 10.59
C GLY A 251 8.63 20.93 11.96
N ARG A 252 8.90 19.64 12.27
CA ARG A 252 8.62 19.06 13.59
C ARG A 252 9.44 19.73 14.69
N VAL A 253 10.74 19.94 14.46
CA VAL A 253 11.63 20.59 15.44
C VAL A 253 11.17 22.02 15.71
N MET A 254 10.82 22.78 14.68
CA MET A 254 10.32 24.16 14.83
C MET A 254 9.00 24.23 15.61
N GLN A 255 8.08 23.29 15.38
CA GLN A 255 6.84 23.21 16.16
C GLN A 255 7.09 22.84 17.62
N ALA A 256 7.98 21.89 17.90
CA ALA A 256 8.31 21.49 19.26
C ALA A 256 9.01 22.61 20.04
N ALA A 257 9.78 23.47 19.36
CA ALA A 257 10.46 24.61 19.96
C ALA A 257 9.53 25.82 20.21
N ASN A 258 8.34 25.85 19.60
CA ASN A 258 7.38 26.94 19.77
C ASN A 258 5.95 26.38 19.88
N PRO A 259 5.64 25.64 20.96
CA PRO A 259 4.29 25.15 21.19
C PRO A 259 3.36 26.34 21.45
N ALA A 260 2.29 26.43 20.65
CA ALA A 260 1.25 27.44 20.81
C ALA A 260 0.53 27.32 22.16
#